data_AF-A0A0S8BL12-F1
#
_entry.id   AF-A0A0S8BL12-F1
#
_cell.length_a   1.000
_cell.length_b   1.000
_cell.length_c   1.000
_cell.angle_alpha   90.00
_cell.angle_beta   90.00
_cell.angle_gamma   90.00
#
_symmetry.space_group_name_H-M   'P 1'
#
loop_
_entity.id
_entity.type
_entity.pdbx_description
1 polymer ?
#
loop_
_entity_poly.entity_id
_entity_poly.type
_entity_poly.pdbx_seq_one_letter_code
_entity_poly.pdbx_strand_id
1 'polypeptide(L)'
;MLDLLKSILPIEKPRYLMGVGTAEDLVNGVIRGIDIFDCVLPTRLARHGAAMVKGGRLNLNNAQFAQDSKPIDTSCQCYACSHFSRAYLRHLVLANEILGHILLSSHNLHLEDSLSVGQQTVA
;
A
#
# COMPACT_ATOMS: atom_id res chain seq x y z
N MET A 1 -15.46 14.91 -10.89
CA MET A 1 -15.37 14.32 -12.27
C MET A 1 -15.87 12.89 -12.27
N LEU A 2 -15.40 12.02 -11.35
CA LEU A 2 -15.93 10.66 -11.18
C LEU A 2 -17.44 10.62 -10.83
N ASP A 3 -18.00 11.70 -10.29
CA ASP A 3 -19.42 11.79 -9.90
C ASP A 3 -20.39 11.65 -11.09
N LEU A 4 -19.92 11.91 -12.32
CA LEU A 4 -20.72 11.79 -13.56
C LEU A 4 -20.80 10.34 -14.08
N LEU A 5 -19.98 9.42 -13.55
CA LEU A 5 -19.88 8.06 -14.08
C LEU A 5 -21.19 7.29 -13.97
N LYS A 6 -21.95 7.49 -12.88
CA LYS A 6 -23.24 6.81 -12.67
C LYS A 6 -24.26 7.11 -13.77
N SER A 7 -24.21 8.31 -14.38
CA SER A 7 -25.11 8.71 -15.46
C SER A 7 -24.65 8.28 -16.86
N ILE A 8 -23.38 7.90 -17.02
CA ILE A 8 -22.77 7.66 -18.34
C ILE A 8 -22.47 6.17 -18.55
N LEU A 9 -21.99 5.49 -17.50
CA LEU A 9 -21.55 4.11 -17.58
C LEU A 9 -22.65 3.15 -17.09
N PRO A 10 -22.88 2.02 -17.81
CA PRO A 10 -23.80 0.98 -17.37
C PRO A 10 -23.54 0.55 -15.93
N ILE A 11 -24.60 0.39 -15.15
CA ILE A 11 -24.52 -0.01 -13.73
C ILE A 11 -24.15 -1.50 -13.62
N GLU A 12 -24.63 -2.32 -14.55
CA GLU A 12 -24.45 -3.78 -14.57
C GLU A 12 -23.03 -4.24 -14.96
N LYS A 13 -22.12 -3.29 -15.26
CA LYS A 13 -20.76 -3.61 -15.74
C LYS A 13 -19.72 -3.05 -14.76
N PRO A 14 -18.66 -3.82 -14.47
CA PRO A 14 -17.60 -3.36 -13.59
C PRO A 14 -16.89 -2.13 -14.17
N ARG A 15 -16.58 -1.18 -13.29
CA ARG A 15 -15.93 0.08 -13.62
C ARG A 15 -14.49 0.05 -13.14
N TYR A 16 -13.58 0.21 -14.09
CA TYR A 16 -12.14 0.15 -13.86
C TYR A 16 -11.53 1.55 -13.92
N LEU A 17 -10.85 1.95 -12.84
CA LEU A 17 -10.11 3.21 -12.76
C LEU A 17 -8.61 2.94 -12.90
N MET A 18 -8.07 3.37 -14.04
CA MET A 18 -6.69 3.06 -14.41
C MET A 18 -5.66 3.98 -13.74
N GLY A 19 -4.60 3.40 -13.16
CA GLY A 19 -3.40 4.12 -12.72
C GLY A 19 -3.56 4.95 -11.44
N VAL A 20 -4.56 4.64 -10.61
CA VAL A 20 -4.88 5.34 -9.36
C VAL A 20 -4.77 4.37 -8.20
N GLY A 21 -4.12 4.77 -7.10
CA GLY A 21 -3.91 3.85 -5.97
C GLY A 21 -3.29 4.45 -4.72
N THR A 22 -3.51 5.74 -4.44
CA THR A 22 -3.35 6.19 -3.05
C THR A 22 -4.52 5.63 -2.22
N ALA A 23 -4.31 5.45 -0.91
CA ALA A 23 -5.36 4.97 -0.02
C ALA A 23 -6.61 5.88 -0.07
N GLU A 24 -6.42 7.19 -0.16
CA GLU A 24 -7.51 8.17 -0.28
C GLU A 24 -8.26 8.02 -1.60
N ASP A 25 -7.55 7.81 -2.72
CA ASP A 25 -8.18 7.65 -4.02
C ASP A 25 -8.99 6.36 -4.11
N LEU A 26 -8.49 5.26 -3.52
CA LEU A 26 -9.21 3.99 -3.44
C LEU A 26 -10.55 4.18 -2.73
N VAL A 27 -10.53 4.78 -1.53
CA VAL A 27 -11.76 5.07 -0.76
C VAL A 27 -12.72 5.95 -1.55
N ASN A 28 -12.20 7.04 -2.13
CA ASN A 28 -13.00 7.98 -2.90
C ASN A 28 -13.57 7.37 -4.20
N GLY A 29 -12.84 6.47 -4.84
CA GLY A 29 -13.26 5.76 -6.04
C GLY A 29 -14.37 4.77 -5.75
N VAL A 30 -14.26 3.98 -4.67
CA VAL A 30 -15.29 3.02 -4.24
C VAL A 30 -16.60 3.75 -3.92
N ILE A 31 -16.55 4.85 -3.16
CA ILE A 31 -17.74 5.67 -2.85
C ILE A 31 -18.44 6.18 -4.13
N ARG A 32 -17.68 6.38 -5.21
CA ARG A 32 -18.18 6.85 -6.50
C ARG A 32 -18.55 5.72 -7.47
N GLY A 33 -18.41 4.47 -7.03
CA GLY A 33 -18.82 3.27 -7.76
C GLY A 33 -17.80 2.80 -8.77
N ILE A 34 -16.50 2.86 -8.43
CA ILE A 34 -15.43 2.15 -9.12
C ILE A 34 -15.22 0.79 -8.44
N ASP A 35 -15.05 -0.26 -9.23
CA ASP A 35 -14.93 -1.64 -8.76
C ASP A 35 -13.50 -2.17 -8.84
N ILE A 36 -12.72 -1.71 -9.81
CA ILE A 36 -11.37 -2.22 -10.10
C ILE A 36 -10.40 -1.04 -10.15
N PHE A 37 -9.21 -1.26 -9.58
CA PHE A 37 -8.11 -0.30 -9.57
C PHE A 37 -6.82 -1.00 -9.96
N ASP A 38 -5.90 -0.26 -10.58
CA ASP A 38 -4.51 -0.67 -10.70
C ASP A 38 -3.59 0.49 -10.33
N CYS A 39 -2.50 0.17 -9.63
CA CYS A 39 -1.48 1.14 -9.35
C CYS A 39 -0.12 0.49 -9.15
N VAL A 40 0.91 1.16 -9.65
CA VAL A 40 2.31 0.77 -9.44
C VAL A 40 2.92 1.43 -8.20
N LEU A 41 2.18 2.33 -7.54
CA LEU A 41 2.65 3.11 -6.39
C LEU A 41 3.22 2.23 -5.26
N PRO A 42 2.56 1.16 -4.80
CA PRO A 42 3.04 0.37 -3.66
C PRO A 42 4.42 -0.25 -3.93
N THR A 43 4.58 -0.87 -5.10
CA THR A 43 5.84 -1.53 -5.47
C THR A 43 6.93 -0.53 -5.86
N ARG A 44 6.57 0.61 -6.47
CA ARG A 44 7.52 1.70 -6.78
C ARG A 44 8.07 2.30 -5.49
N LEU A 45 7.21 2.61 -4.53
CA LEU A 45 7.64 3.14 -3.23
C LEU A 45 8.55 2.16 -2.47
N ALA A 46 8.20 0.87 -2.47
CA ALA A 46 9.01 -0.17 -1.85
C ALA A 46 10.44 -0.22 -2.41
N ARG A 47 10.60 -0.12 -3.74
CA ARG A 47 11.92 -0.08 -4.40
C ARG A 47 12.73 1.17 -4.05
N HIS A 48 12.07 2.26 -3.67
CA HIS A 48 12.73 3.46 -3.16
C HIS A 48 12.85 3.49 -1.62
N GLY A 49 12.64 2.36 -0.95
CA GLY A 49 12.83 2.24 0.51
C GLY A 49 11.69 2.82 1.34
N ALA A 50 10.52 3.05 0.75
CA ALA A 50 9.34 3.56 1.44
C ALA A 50 8.33 2.45 1.75
N ALA A 51 8.02 2.29 3.03
CA ALA A 51 6.98 1.40 3.51
C ALA A 51 5.68 2.19 3.74
N MET A 52 4.57 1.73 3.17
CA MET A 52 3.24 2.30 3.42
C MET A 52 2.74 1.87 4.79
N VAL A 53 2.09 2.77 5.51
CA VAL A 53 1.46 2.52 6.82
C VAL A 53 0.13 3.25 6.89
N LYS A 54 -0.74 2.88 7.84
CA LYS A 54 -1.99 3.63 8.06
C LYS A 54 -1.66 5.10 8.37
N GLY A 55 -2.21 6.02 7.58
CA GLY A 55 -2.00 7.46 7.74
C GLY A 55 -0.72 8.02 7.09
N GLY A 56 0.04 7.23 6.33
CA GLY A 56 1.18 7.77 5.58
C GLY A 56 2.20 6.75 5.08
N ARG A 57 3.48 7.11 5.15
CA ARG A 57 4.60 6.25 4.74
C ARG A 57 5.82 6.48 5.62
N LEU A 58 6.59 5.42 5.84
CA LEU A 58 7.89 5.45 6.51
C LEU A 58 8.98 5.39 5.44
N ASN A 59 9.92 6.34 5.46
CA ASN A 59 11.12 6.28 4.64
C ASN A 59 12.22 5.55 5.42
N LEU A 60 12.49 4.29 5.09
CA LEU A 60 13.45 3.47 5.83
C LEU A 60 14.90 3.88 5.61
N ASN A 61 15.20 4.80 4.69
CA ASN A 61 16.52 5.43 4.60
C ASN A 61 16.83 6.31 5.83
N ASN A 62 15.80 6.80 6.53
CA ASN A 62 15.97 7.73 7.66
C ASN A 62 16.80 7.08 8.79
N ALA A 63 17.74 7.84 9.34
CA ALA A 63 18.64 7.38 10.40
C ALA A 63 17.92 6.93 11.69
N GLN A 64 16.74 7.50 11.97
CA GLN A 64 15.92 7.15 13.14
C GLN A 64 15.56 5.65 13.21
N PHE A 65 15.55 4.96 12.08
CA PHE A 65 15.22 3.53 12.03
C PHE A 65 16.44 2.62 12.20
N ALA A 66 17.66 3.16 12.37
CA ALA A 66 18.89 2.35 12.40
C ALA A 66 18.95 1.32 13.53
N GLN A 67 18.27 1.58 14.65
CA GLN A 67 18.21 0.69 15.82
C GLN A 67 16.76 0.40 16.25
N ASP A 68 15.79 0.68 15.37
CA ASP A 68 14.38 0.42 15.68
C ASP A 68 14.07 -1.08 15.51
N SER A 69 13.94 -1.78 16.64
CA SER A 69 13.63 -3.21 16.69
C SER A 69 12.16 -3.53 16.40
N LYS A 70 11.28 -2.52 16.28
CA LYS A 70 9.87 -2.71 15.96
C LYS A 70 9.68 -3.13 14.50
N PRO A 71 8.60 -3.87 14.17
CA PRO A 71 8.22 -4.12 12.78
C PRO A 71 7.75 -2.83 12.11
N ILE A 72 7.52 -2.85 10.78
CA ILE A 72 7.00 -1.69 10.05
C ILE A 72 5.68 -1.20 10.68
N ASP A 73 4.75 -2.11 10.92
CA ASP A 73 3.47 -1.86 11.60
C ASP A 73 3.16 -3.06 12.51
N THR A 74 2.88 -2.79 13.79
CA THR A 74 2.58 -3.83 14.79
C THR A 74 1.21 -4.49 14.60
N SER A 75 0.33 -3.87 13.83
CA SER A 75 -1.00 -4.40 13.48
C SER A 75 -1.01 -5.18 12.17
N CYS A 76 0.10 -5.17 11.41
CA CYS A 76 0.21 -5.86 10.14
C CYS A 76 0.70 -7.30 10.34
N GLN A 77 0.06 -8.25 9.64
CA GLN A 77 0.37 -9.68 9.73
C GLN A 77 1.18 -10.20 8.53
N CYS A 78 1.68 -9.31 7.66
CA CYS A 78 2.47 -9.71 6.51
C CYS A 78 3.80 -10.35 6.93
N TYR A 79 4.40 -11.14 6.02
CA TYR A 79 5.67 -11.81 6.28
C TYR A 79 6.78 -10.85 6.74
N ALA A 80 6.85 -9.65 6.16
CA ALA A 80 7.85 -8.67 6.55
C ALA A 80 7.68 -8.19 8.02
N CYS A 81 6.45 -7.88 8.44
CA CYS A 81 6.16 -7.40 9.79
C CYS A 81 6.27 -8.50 10.85
N SER A 82 6.01 -9.75 10.48
CA SER A 82 6.07 -10.89 11.41
C SER A 82 7.50 -11.36 11.70
N HIS A 83 8.47 -11.07 10.82
CA HIS A 83 9.81 -11.65 10.89
C HIS A 83 10.95 -10.64 10.98
N PHE A 84 10.74 -9.37 10.57
CA PHE A 84 11.84 -8.41 10.43
C PHE A 84 11.55 -7.08 11.14
N SER A 85 12.60 -6.51 11.72
CA SER A 85 12.56 -5.18 12.31
C SER A 85 12.81 -4.09 11.26
N ARG A 86 12.39 -2.86 11.56
CA ARG A 86 12.69 -1.67 10.76
C ARG A 86 14.19 -1.45 10.62
N ALA A 87 14.98 -1.73 11.67
CA ALA A 87 16.44 -1.66 11.62
C ALA A 87 17.03 -2.60 10.57
N TYR A 88 16.58 -3.85 10.54
CA TYR A 88 17.07 -4.82 9.57
C TYR A 88 16.63 -4.46 8.15
N LEU A 89 15.37 -4.08 7.98
CA LEU A 89 14.85 -3.63 6.68
C LEU A 89 15.59 -2.39 6.16
N ARG A 90 15.88 -1.42 7.03
CA ARG A 90 16.72 -0.26 6.70
C ARG A 90 18.11 -0.69 6.25
N HIS A 91 18.74 -1.62 6.95
CA HIS A 91 20.05 -2.13 6.57
C HIS A 91 20.01 -2.70 5.14
N LEU A 92 19.02 -3.53 4.81
CA LEU A 92 18.86 -4.08 3.46
C LEU A 92 18.63 -2.98 2.41
N VAL A 93 17.79 -1.98 2.72
CA VAL A 93 17.53 -0.85 1.81
C VAL A 93 18.81 -0.06 1.52
N LEU A 94 19.61 0.26 2.55
CA LEU A 94 20.86 1.00 2.37
C LEU A 94 21.95 0.19 1.67
N ALA A 95 21.96 -1.13 1.89
CA ALA A 95 22.85 -2.04 1.19
C ALA A 95 22.43 -2.28 -0.27
N ASN A 96 21.27 -1.76 -0.71
CA ASN A 96 20.66 -2.04 -2.02
C ASN A 96 20.45 -3.55 -2.27
N GLU A 97 20.12 -4.29 -1.21
CA GLU A 97 19.84 -5.71 -1.29
C GLU A 97 18.43 -5.95 -1.85
N ILE A 98 18.32 -6.85 -2.83
CA ILE A 98 17.05 -7.19 -3.50
C ILE A 98 16.00 -7.64 -2.49
N LEU A 99 16.41 -8.35 -1.44
CA LEU A 99 15.52 -8.82 -0.38
C LEU A 99 14.76 -7.65 0.28
N GLY A 100 15.41 -6.50 0.49
CA GLY A 100 14.75 -5.31 1.03
C GLY A 100 13.59 -4.86 0.16
N HIS A 101 13.78 -4.83 -1.16
CA HIS A 101 12.73 -4.46 -2.11
C HIS A 101 11.58 -5.48 -2.14
N ILE A 102 11.88 -6.78 -2.04
CA ILE A 102 10.87 -7.85 -2.02
C ILE A 102 10.02 -7.73 -0.76
N LEU A 103 10.65 -7.61 0.42
CA LEU A 103 9.95 -7.53 1.71
C LEU A 103 9.07 -6.28 1.80
N LEU A 104 9.58 -5.12 1.35
CA LEU A 104 8.78 -3.89 1.34
C LEU A 104 7.65 -3.93 0.31
N SER A 105 7.86 -4.56 -0.85
CA SER A 105 6.81 -4.69 -1.85
C SER A 105 5.69 -5.59 -1.34
N SER A 106 6.05 -6.72 -0.71
CA SER A 106 5.09 -7.62 -0.07
C SER A 106 4.30 -6.91 1.03
N HIS A 107 4.96 -6.12 1.89
CA HIS A 107 4.30 -5.33 2.92
C HIS A 107 3.33 -4.30 2.34
N ASN A 108 3.77 -3.51 1.36
CA ASN A 108 2.96 -2.45 0.78
C ASN A 108 1.71 -3.00 0.07
N LEU A 109 1.86 -4.10 -0.69
CA LEU A 109 0.74 -4.77 -1.34
C LEU A 109 -0.25 -5.36 -0.33
N HIS A 110 0.25 -5.96 0.76
CA HIS A 110 -0.61 -6.50 1.80
C HIS A 110 -1.45 -5.40 2.48
N LEU A 111 -0.87 -4.22 2.70
CA LEU A 111 -1.62 -3.09 3.23
C LEU A 111 -2.70 -2.61 2.26
N GLU A 112 -2.37 -2.48 0.97
CA GLU A 112 -3.34 -2.08 -0.06
C GLU A 112 -4.52 -3.07 -0.15
N ASP A 113 -4.23 -4.37 -0.13
CA ASP A 113 -5.25 -5.42 -0.13
C ASP A 113 -6.15 -5.33 1.12
N SER A 114 -5.55 -5.13 2.30
CA SER A 114 -6.30 -4.97 3.56
C SER A 114 -7.25 -3.76 3.56
N LEU A 115 -6.91 -2.69 2.82
CA LEU A 115 -7.78 -1.52 2.65
C LEU A 115 -8.96 -1.84 1.73
N SER A 116 -8.76 -2.67 0.70
CA SER A 116 -9.82 -3.08 -0.21
C SER A 116 -10.88 -3.96 0.46
N VAL A 117 -10.45 -4.91 1.31
CA VAL A 117 -11.34 -5.84 2.02
C VAL A 117 -12.15 -5.14 3.10
N GLY A 118 -11.54 -4.20 3.84
CA GLY A 118 -12.23 -3.42 4.88
C GLY A 118 -13.36 -2.53 4.35
N GLN A 119 -13.40 -2.25 3.05
CA GLN A 119 -14.44 -1.43 2.41
C GLN A 119 -15.66 -2.27 1.97
N GLN A 120 -15.51 -3.58 1.79
CA GLN A 120 -16.62 -4.47 1.38
C GLN A 120 -17.62 -4.74 2.52
N THR A 121 -17.27 -4.44 3.77
CA THR A 121 -18.13 -4.69 4.94
C THR A 121 -19.12 -3.55 5.23
N VAL A 122 -19.10 -2.47 4.45
CA VAL A 122 -19.93 -1.26 4.65
C VAL A 122 -20.98 -1.09 3.53
N ALA A 123 -21.14 -2.10 2.66
CA ALA A 123 -22.16 -2.11 1.61
C ALA A 123 -23.40 -2.91 2.03
#